data_AF-A0A9D4HSI7-F1
#
_entry.id   AF-A0A9D4HSI7-F1
#
_cell.length_a   1.000
_cell.length_b   1.000
_cell.length_c   1.000
_cell.angle_alpha   90.00
_cell.angle_beta   90.00
_cell.angle_gamma   90.00
#
_symmetry.space_group_name_H-M   'P 1'
#
loop_
_entity.id
_entity.type
_entity.pdbx_description
1 polymer ?
#
loop_
_entity_poly.entity_id
_entity_poly.type
_entity_poly.pdbx_seq_one_letter_code
_entity_poly.pdbx_strand_id
1 'polypeptide(L)'
;MANLGYGYTQQECIDVASEFAVQLGKRTKDKPLSMKWIKGFFKKWPEMRVTKPRALGFARAKMASEVVVMTYFDHLETCLQRNKLLDKPHLIFNVNEKGVSILHKPPHIVAGTNHTAQAVTSGIGKTLRQ
;
A
#
# COMPACT_ATOMS: atom_id res chain seq x y z
N MET A 1 -11.81 6.86 1.95
CA MET A 1 -11.32 5.65 2.64
C MET A 1 -10.02 5.12 2.05
N ALA A 2 -9.94 4.81 0.75
CA ALA A 2 -8.67 4.35 0.13
C ALA A 2 -7.49 5.32 0.29
N ASN A 3 -7.74 6.64 0.31
CA ASN A 3 -6.71 7.66 0.54
C ASN A 3 -6.15 7.66 1.98
N LEU A 4 -6.87 7.06 2.93
CA LEU A 4 -6.46 6.94 4.34
C LEU A 4 -5.79 5.57 4.62
N GLY A 5 -5.51 4.77 3.60
CA GLY A 5 -4.87 3.46 3.74
C GLY A 5 -5.83 2.28 3.96
N TYR A 6 -7.14 2.54 4.04
CA TYR A 6 -8.19 1.52 4.19
C TYR A 6 -8.99 1.42 2.88
N GLY A 7 -8.50 0.60 1.95
CA GLY A 7 -9.16 0.35 0.68
C GLY A 7 -10.13 -0.83 0.79
N TYR A 8 -11.33 -0.68 0.22
CA TYR A 8 -12.28 -1.78 0.08
C TYR A 8 -11.97 -2.60 -1.16
N THR A 9 -12.06 -3.92 -1.01
CA THR A 9 -12.11 -4.86 -2.12
C THR A 9 -13.42 -4.73 -2.89
N GLN A 10 -13.48 -5.30 -4.10
CA GLN A 10 -14.72 -5.33 -4.88
C GLN A 10 -15.87 -6.01 -4.13
N GLN A 11 -15.58 -7.04 -3.35
CA GLN A 11 -16.61 -7.76 -2.60
C GLN A 11 -17.17 -6.89 -1.47
N GLU A 12 -16.30 -6.24 -0.69
CA GLU A 12 -16.75 -5.33 0.37
C GLU A 12 -17.55 -4.15 -0.19
N CYS A 13 -17.17 -3.62 -1.36
CA CYS A 13 -17.98 -2.61 -2.05
C CYS A 13 -19.38 -3.13 -2.43
N ILE A 14 -19.48 -4.39 -2.88
CA ILE A 14 -20.76 -5.04 -3.19
C ILE A 14 -21.59 -5.21 -1.92
N ASP A 15 -20.98 -5.63 -0.82
CA ASP A 15 -21.68 -5.91 0.44
C ASP A 15 -22.25 -4.62 1.03
N VAL A 16 -21.44 -3.55 1.10
CA VAL A 16 -21.88 -2.22 1.56
C VAL A 16 -22.99 -1.66 0.65
N ALA A 17 -22.83 -1.79 -0.68
CA ALA A 17 -23.87 -1.34 -1.61
C ALA A 17 -25.17 -2.15 -1.48
N SER A 18 -25.07 -3.44 -1.16
CA SER A 18 -26.23 -4.31 -0.97
C SER A 18 -27.00 -3.92 0.28
N GLU A 19 -26.29 -3.69 1.37
CA GLU A 19 -26.88 -3.20 2.63
C GLU A 19 -27.58 -1.85 2.43
N PHE A 20 -26.92 -0.92 1.74
CA PHE A 20 -27.51 0.38 1.41
C PHE A 20 -28.76 0.24 0.53
N ALA A 21 -28.76 -0.66 -0.45
CA ALA A 21 -29.94 -0.93 -1.28
C ALA A 21 -31.12 -1.53 -0.50
N VAL A 22 -30.83 -2.35 0.53
CA VAL A 22 -31.85 -2.88 1.45
C VAL A 22 -32.42 -1.78 2.33
N GLN A 23 -31.57 -0.91 2.88
CA GLN A 23 -31.99 0.24 3.68
C GLN A 23 -32.89 1.21 2.88
N LEU A 24 -32.60 1.41 1.59
CA LEU A 24 -33.43 2.20 0.68
C LEU A 24 -34.73 1.49 0.24
N GLY A 25 -34.99 0.27 0.70
CA GLY A 25 -36.14 -0.54 0.28
C GLY A 25 -36.12 -0.94 -1.19
N LYS A 26 -34.99 -0.80 -1.89
CA LYS A 26 -34.85 -1.14 -3.32
C LYS A 26 -34.58 -2.63 -3.53
N ARG A 27 -34.13 -3.34 -2.49
CA ARG A 27 -33.84 -4.77 -2.51
C ARG A 27 -34.13 -5.45 -1.18
N THR A 28 -34.24 -6.77 -1.21
CA THR A 28 -34.34 -7.62 -0.01
C THR A 28 -32.97 -8.25 0.31
N LYS A 29 -32.75 -8.64 1.57
CA LYS A 29 -31.47 -9.24 2.03
C LYS A 29 -31.11 -10.52 1.28
N ASP A 30 -32.11 -11.26 0.84
CA ASP A 30 -32.01 -12.53 0.11
C ASP A 30 -31.48 -12.36 -1.33
N LYS A 31 -31.43 -11.13 -1.84
CA LYS A 31 -30.96 -10.82 -3.21
C LYS A 31 -29.88 -9.72 -3.20
N PRO A 32 -28.67 -10.02 -2.70
CA PRO A 32 -27.57 -9.06 -2.69
C PRO A 32 -27.13 -8.68 -4.10
N LEU A 33 -26.42 -7.56 -4.23
CA LEU A 33 -25.77 -7.15 -5.46
C LEU A 33 -24.69 -8.15 -5.83
N SER A 34 -24.39 -8.26 -7.12
CA SER A 34 -23.48 -9.28 -7.63
C SER A 34 -22.26 -8.65 -8.30
N MET A 35 -21.27 -9.48 -8.63
CA MET A 35 -20.10 -9.06 -9.40
C MET A 35 -20.47 -8.47 -10.77
N LYS A 36 -21.64 -8.81 -11.33
CA LYS A 36 -22.16 -8.20 -12.56
C LYS A 36 -22.53 -6.73 -12.34
N TRP A 37 -23.08 -6.40 -11.18
CA TRP A 37 -23.44 -5.04 -10.82
C TRP A 37 -22.19 -4.15 -10.69
N ILE A 38 -21.14 -4.61 -9.98
CA ILE A 38 -19.93 -3.79 -9.79
C ILE A 38 -19.20 -3.54 -11.12
N LYS A 39 -19.19 -4.52 -12.04
CA LYS A 39 -18.68 -4.31 -13.40
C LYS A 39 -19.46 -3.24 -14.16
N GLY A 40 -20.81 -3.26 -14.04
CA GLY A 40 -21.67 -2.23 -14.61
C GLY A 40 -21.47 -0.86 -13.95
N PHE A 41 -21.18 -0.84 -12.65
CA PHE A 41 -20.84 0.36 -11.90
C PHE A 41 -19.54 0.98 -12.42
N PHE A 42 -18.44 0.23 -12.53
CA PHE A 42 -17.19 0.74 -13.11
C PHE A 42 -17.30 1.17 -14.57
N LYS A 43 -18.22 0.58 -15.35
CA LYS A 43 -18.49 1.06 -16.72
C LYS A 43 -19.11 2.46 -16.74
N LYS A 44 -19.92 2.80 -15.72
CA LYS A 44 -20.54 4.14 -15.59
C LYS A 44 -19.61 5.17 -14.95
N TRP A 45 -18.66 4.70 -14.16
CA TRP A 45 -17.72 5.50 -13.37
C TRP A 45 -16.27 5.12 -13.72
N PRO A 46 -15.79 5.49 -14.93
CA PRO A 46 -14.48 5.07 -15.46
C PRO A 46 -13.29 5.67 -14.69
N GLU A 47 -13.52 6.69 -13.88
CA GLU A 47 -12.54 7.28 -12.96
C GLU A 47 -12.24 6.38 -11.75
N MET A 48 -12.96 5.28 -11.56
CA MET A 48 -12.71 4.26 -10.55
C MET A 48 -12.14 2.98 -11.16
N ARG A 49 -11.11 2.42 -10.54
CA ARG A 49 -10.47 1.19 -11.00
C ARG A 49 -10.03 0.31 -9.84
N VAL A 50 -9.87 -0.97 -10.15
CA VAL A 50 -9.28 -1.95 -9.24
C VAL A 50 -7.77 -1.85 -9.35
N THR A 51 -7.11 -1.51 -8.24
CA THR A 51 -5.66 -1.29 -8.20
C THR A 51 -5.04 -2.15 -7.12
N LYS A 52 -3.85 -2.70 -7.40
CA LYS A 52 -3.04 -3.36 -6.37
C LYS A 52 -2.42 -2.29 -5.48
N PRO A 53 -2.70 -2.25 -4.18
CA PRO A 53 -2.09 -1.26 -3.32
C PRO A 53 -0.59 -1.53 -3.22
N ARG A 54 0.22 -0.46 -3.23
CA ARG A 54 1.66 -0.57 -3.00
C ARG A 54 1.85 -0.83 -1.51
N ALA A 55 2.50 -1.96 -1.17
CA ALA A 55 2.93 -2.21 0.19
C ALA A 55 4.01 -1.17 0.54
N LEU A 56 3.61 -0.14 1.30
CA LEU A 56 4.53 0.84 1.83
C LEU A 56 4.76 0.49 3.30
N GLY A 57 5.94 -0.03 3.61
CA GLY A 57 6.31 -0.29 5.00
C GLY A 57 6.26 1.01 5.80
N PHE A 58 5.66 0.97 6.99
CA PHE A 58 5.51 2.13 7.88
C PHE A 58 6.82 2.92 8.07
N ALA A 59 7.95 2.21 8.19
CA ALA A 59 9.27 2.82 8.28
C ALA A 59 9.62 3.67 7.05
N ARG A 60 9.30 3.19 5.83
CA ARG A 60 9.55 3.94 4.59
C ARG A 60 8.65 5.17 4.47
N ALA A 61 7.40 5.08 4.92
CA ALA A 61 6.51 6.25 4.97
C ALA A 61 7.06 7.34 5.90
N LYS A 62 7.53 6.95 7.10
CA LYS A 62 8.13 7.87 8.08
C LYS A 62 9.46 8.48 7.59
N MET A 63 10.25 7.71 6.84
CA MET A 63 11.54 8.13 6.30
C MET A 63 11.43 9.06 5.08
N ALA A 64 10.25 9.22 4.48
CA ALA A 64 10.05 10.04 3.29
C ALA A 64 9.74 11.53 3.59
N SER A 65 9.91 11.98 4.84
CA SER A 65 9.82 13.39 5.21
C SER A 65 11.06 14.14 4.72
N GLU A 66 10.88 15.36 4.20
CA GLU A 66 11.96 16.22 3.70
C GLU A 66 13.11 16.33 4.70
N VAL A 67 12.79 16.60 5.97
CA VAL A 67 13.78 16.70 7.05
C VAL A 67 14.60 15.42 7.18
N VAL A 68 13.95 14.26 7.16
CA VAL A 68 14.62 12.95 7.32
C VAL A 68 15.51 12.64 6.12
N VAL A 69 15.05 13.00 4.91
CA VAL A 69 15.81 12.81 3.67
C VAL A 69 17.06 13.68 3.67
N MET A 70 16.95 14.95 4.05
CA MET A 70 18.11 15.84 4.14
C MET A 70 19.13 15.34 5.16
N THR A 71 18.69 15.05 6.38
CA THR A 71 19.57 14.53 7.44
C THR A 71 20.25 13.22 7.03
N TYR A 72 19.58 12.36 6.26
CA TYR A 72 20.19 11.15 5.72
C TYR A 72 21.37 11.45 4.78
N PHE A 73 21.21 12.39 3.84
CA PHE A 73 22.26 12.74 2.89
C PHE A 73 23.43 13.47 3.55
N ASP A 74 23.16 14.35 4.53
CA ASP A 74 24.20 15.03 5.32
C ASP A 74 25.08 14.01 6.06
N HIS A 75 24.43 13.02 6.69
CA HIS A 75 25.15 11.93 7.37
C HIS A 75 25.91 11.04 6.40
N LEU A 76 25.34 10.75 5.22
CA LEU A 76 25.99 9.96 4.18
C LEU A 76 27.27 10.66 3.70
N GLU A 77 27.19 11.95 3.36
CA GLU A 77 28.35 12.74 2.94
C GLU A 77 29.43 12.78 4.03
N THR A 78 29.03 13.06 5.28
CA THR A 78 29.96 13.07 6.42
C THR A 78 30.67 11.72 6.59
N CYS A 79 29.94 10.60 6.47
CA CYS A 79 30.51 9.26 6.54
C CYS A 79 31.47 8.97 5.39
N LEU A 80 31.12 9.37 4.16
CA LEU A 80 31.99 9.17 3.00
C LEU A 80 33.27 10.00 3.08
N GLN A 81 33.17 11.26 3.52
CA GLN A 81 34.32 12.15 3.74
C GLN A 81 35.23 11.61 4.85
N ARG A 82 34.66 11.24 6.01
CA ARG A 82 35.41 10.71 7.16
C ARG A 82 36.22 9.45 6.80
N ASN A 83 35.67 8.60 5.94
CA ASN A 83 36.32 7.35 5.53
C ASN A 83 37.13 7.49 4.22
N LYS A 84 37.21 8.69 3.62
CA LYS A 84 37.90 8.95 2.34
C LYS A 84 37.41 8.04 1.20
N LEU A 85 36.09 7.88 1.12
CA LEU A 85 35.42 6.96 0.19
C LEU A 85 34.73 7.67 -0.99
N LEU A 86 34.72 9.01 -1.05
CA LEU A 86 34.09 9.78 -2.13
C LEU A 86 34.54 9.32 -3.53
N ASP A 87 35.83 9.02 -3.68
CA ASP A 87 36.43 8.66 -4.97
C ASP A 87 36.67 7.15 -5.11
N LYS A 88 36.21 6.35 -4.13
CA LYS A 88 36.53 4.91 -4.00
C LYS A 88 35.27 4.05 -3.83
N PRO A 89 34.33 4.07 -4.78
CA PRO A 89 33.11 3.28 -4.68
C PRO A 89 33.38 1.77 -4.64
N HIS A 90 34.50 1.31 -5.22
CA HIS A 90 34.91 -0.10 -5.22
C HIS A 90 35.24 -0.66 -3.82
N LEU A 91 35.34 0.19 -2.79
CA LEU A 91 35.57 -0.22 -1.40
C LEU A 91 34.27 -0.25 -0.57
N ILE A 92 33.12 0.06 -1.18
CA ILE A 92 31.82 0.06 -0.51
C ILE A 92 31.14 -1.28 -0.76
N PHE A 93 31.08 -2.11 0.28
CA PHE A 93 30.42 -3.41 0.23
C PHE A 93 29.04 -3.31 0.87
N ASN A 94 28.01 -3.76 0.15
CA ASN A 94 26.67 -3.88 0.70
C ASN A 94 26.48 -5.29 1.28
N VAL A 95 26.23 -5.38 2.58
CA VAL A 95 25.84 -6.62 3.26
C VAL A 95 24.41 -6.43 3.74
N ASN A 96 23.48 -7.20 3.18
CA ASN A 96 22.07 -7.14 3.54
C ASN A 96 21.53 -8.54 3.82
N GLU A 97 20.94 -8.73 4.98
CA GLU A 97 20.23 -9.94 5.33
C GLU A 97 18.82 -9.91 4.74
N LYS A 98 18.49 -10.90 3.91
CA LYS A 98 17.15 -10.99 3.32
C LYS A 98 16.24 -11.75 4.28
N GLY A 99 15.46 -11.01 5.07
CA GLY A 99 14.39 -11.59 5.87
C GLY A 99 13.34 -12.26 4.98
N VAL A 100 13.09 -13.55 5.21
CA VAL A 100 11.94 -14.25 4.62
C VAL A 100 10.71 -13.84 5.42
N SER A 101 9.77 -13.20 4.75
CA SER A 101 8.58 -12.65 5.39
C SER A 101 7.33 -13.45 5.08
N ILE A 102 6.56 -13.77 6.11
CA ILE A 102 5.23 -14.39 6.04
C ILE A 102 4.12 -13.33 5.83
N LEU A 103 4.50 -12.07 5.54
CA LEU A 103 3.61 -10.91 5.55
C LEU A 103 2.41 -11.03 4.59
N HIS A 104 1.27 -10.56 5.10
CA HIS A 104 0.00 -10.39 4.39
C HIS A 104 0.20 -9.60 3.07
N LYS A 105 -0.19 -10.22 1.95
CA LYS A 105 -0.26 -9.55 0.65
C LYS A 105 -1.62 -8.85 0.57
N PRO A 106 -1.68 -7.52 0.61
CA PRO A 106 -2.96 -6.82 0.58
C PRO A 106 -3.72 -7.14 -0.71
N PRO A 107 -5.03 -7.43 -0.62
CA PRO A 107 -5.86 -7.77 -1.77
C PRO A 107 -6.03 -6.56 -2.71
N HIS A 108 -6.55 -6.80 -3.90
CA HIS A 108 -6.87 -5.74 -4.84
C HIS A 108 -8.04 -4.90 -4.31
N ILE A 109 -7.86 -3.58 -4.28
CA ILE A 109 -8.83 -2.61 -3.76
C ILE A 109 -9.35 -1.70 -4.86
N VAL A 110 -10.50 -1.08 -4.61
CA VAL A 110 -11.12 -0.07 -5.47
C VAL A 110 -10.56 1.31 -5.13
N ALA A 111 -9.98 1.99 -6.11
CA ALA A 111 -9.39 3.32 -5.96
C ALA A 111 -9.60 4.17 -7.24
N GLY A 112 -9.39 5.49 -7.14
CA GLY A 112 -9.43 6.37 -8.31
C GLY A 112 -8.30 6.09 -9.29
N THR A 113 -8.54 6.26 -10.60
CA THR A 113 -7.59 5.93 -11.68
C THR A 113 -6.26 6.68 -11.56
N ASN A 114 -6.27 7.89 -11.00
CA ASN A 114 -5.07 8.72 -10.80
C ASN A 114 -4.44 8.56 -9.40
N HIS A 115 -4.85 7.57 -8.61
CA HIS A 115 -4.41 7.42 -7.23
C HIS A 115 -3.69 6.08 -6.99
N THR A 116 -2.46 6.15 -6.50
CA THR A 116 -1.72 4.97 -6.01
C THR A 116 -2.08 4.72 -4.56
N ALA A 117 -3.10 3.89 -4.34
CA ALA A 117 -3.51 3.53 -3.00
C ALA A 117 -2.40 2.79 -2.26
N GLN A 118 -2.11 3.23 -1.04
CA GLN A 118 -1.12 2.61 -0.16
C GLN A 118 -1.85 1.70 0.82
N ALA A 119 -1.29 0.54 1.11
CA ALA A 119 -1.73 -0.30 2.21
C ALA A 119 -0.63 -0.34 3.25
N VAL A 120 -0.93 0.17 4.45
CA VAL A 120 -0.01 0.10 5.59
C VAL A 120 -0.06 -1.31 6.13
N THR A 121 0.99 -2.09 5.90
CA THR A 121 1.15 -3.42 6.50
C THR A 121 1.87 -3.29 7.83
N SER A 122 1.53 -4.13 8.81
CA SER A 122 2.25 -4.22 10.08
C SER A 122 3.74 -4.52 9.85
N GLY A 123 4.58 -4.04 10.77
CA GLY A 123 6.03 -4.19 10.70
C GLY A 123 6.49 -5.65 10.64
N ILE A 124 7.67 -5.86 10.06
CA ILE A 124 8.32 -7.15 9.85
C ILE A 124 8.27 -7.98 11.14
N GLY A 125 7.66 -9.18 11.07
CA GLY A 125 7.67 -10.14 12.16
C GLY A 125 9.11 -10.56 12.49
N LYS A 126 9.39 -10.82 13.78
CA LYS A 126 10.72 -11.18 14.29
C LYS A 126 11.36 -12.26 13.41
N THR A 127 12.61 -12.04 13.02
CA THR A 127 13.46 -13.04 12.37
C THR A 127 13.52 -14.28 13.24
N LEU A 128 13.00 -15.41 12.77
CA LEU A 128 13.24 -16.71 13.40
C LEU A 128 14.69 -17.10 13.08
N ARG A 129 15.55 -17.08 14.08
CA ARG A 129 16.88 -17.68 13.99
C ARG A 129 16.68 -19.20 14.05
N GLN A 130 17.02 -19.91 12.98
CA GLN A 130 17.25 -21.36 13.01
C GLN A 130 18.65 -21.65 13.54
#